data_AF-A0A357LF66-F1
#
_entry.id   AF-A0A357LF66-F1
#
_cell.length_a   1.000
_cell.length_b   1.000
_cell.length_c   1.000
_cell.angle_alpha   90.00
_cell.angle_beta   90.00
_cell.angle_gamma   90.00
#
_symmetry.space_group_name_H-M   'P 1'
#
loop_
_entity.id
_entity.type
_entity.pdbx_description
1 polymer ?
#
loop_
_entity_poly.entity_id
_entity_poly.type
_entity_poly.pdbx_seq_one_letter_code
_entity_poly.pdbx_strand_id
1 'polypeptide(L)'
;RDFFNPWAAGRSDLWPLWLEGIEAWKRALAPVIGAMAGDICPQTNISSALTKILFALPEKKGRTKIVLTEDDFPTAGFVLAQGRRIGLEPVFIKGGAHLADPDAWRRAFADDVRLVHVTH
;
A
#
# COMPACT_ATOMS: atom_id res chain seq x y z
N ARG A 1 -28.88 -3.75 -2.31
CA ARG A 1 -29.47 -5.04 -2.77
C ARG A 1 -29.19 -5.30 -4.26
N ASP A 2 -28.33 -4.52 -4.92
CA ASP A 2 -28.25 -4.48 -6.40
C ASP A 2 -27.19 -5.35 -7.07
N PHE A 3 -26.27 -5.98 -6.32
CA PHE A 3 -25.19 -6.75 -6.94
C PHE A 3 -25.70 -8.01 -7.66
N PHE A 4 -26.60 -8.77 -7.02
CA PHE A 4 -27.11 -10.04 -7.55
C PHE A 4 -28.34 -9.89 -8.47
N ASN A 5 -29.05 -8.75 -8.42
CA ASN A 5 -30.29 -8.55 -9.17
C ASN A 5 -30.12 -8.74 -10.69
N PRO A 6 -29.09 -8.17 -11.35
CA PRO A 6 -28.89 -8.34 -12.78
C PRO A 6 -28.65 -9.80 -13.18
N TRP A 7 -27.97 -10.55 -12.32
CA TRP A 7 -27.72 -11.98 -12.54
C TRP A 7 -29.00 -12.80 -12.35
N ALA A 8 -29.76 -12.54 -11.30
CA ALA A 8 -31.06 -13.19 -11.07
C ALA A 8 -32.06 -12.90 -12.20
N ALA A 9 -31.94 -11.75 -12.87
CA ALA A 9 -32.75 -11.37 -14.02
C ALA A 9 -32.28 -11.95 -15.37
N GLY A 10 -31.25 -12.81 -15.38
CA GLY A 10 -30.79 -13.50 -16.60
C GLY A 10 -30.09 -12.60 -17.62
N ARG A 11 -29.57 -11.44 -17.21
CA ARG A 11 -28.75 -10.60 -18.10
C ARG A 11 -27.45 -11.32 -18.48
N SER A 12 -27.10 -11.29 -19.76
CA SER A 12 -25.87 -11.87 -20.29
C SER A 12 -24.64 -10.97 -20.13
N ASP A 13 -24.82 -9.64 -20.11
CA ASP A 13 -23.71 -8.68 -20.03
C ASP A 13 -23.64 -8.01 -18.64
N LEU A 14 -22.99 -8.69 -17.70
CA LEU A 14 -22.92 -8.30 -16.29
C LEU A 14 -21.59 -7.61 -15.91
N TRP A 15 -20.51 -7.99 -16.58
CA TRP A 15 -19.17 -7.51 -16.25
C TRP A 15 -19.02 -5.98 -16.35
N PRO A 16 -19.47 -5.31 -17.44
CA PRO A 16 -19.38 -3.85 -17.53
C PRO A 16 -20.12 -3.15 -16.38
N LEU A 17 -21.28 -3.66 -15.97
CA LEU A 17 -22.07 -3.09 -14.87
C LEU A 17 -21.33 -3.18 -13.53
N TRP A 18 -20.73 -4.33 -13.22
CA TRP A 18 -19.98 -4.50 -11.98
C TRP A 18 -18.69 -3.69 -11.97
N LEU A 19 -17.97 -3.62 -13.10
CA LEU A 19 -16.77 -2.80 -13.24
C LEU A 19 -17.11 -1.30 -13.11
N GLU A 20 -18.24 -0.86 -13.65
CA GLU A 20 -18.72 0.52 -13.48
C GLU A 20 -18.99 0.84 -12.01
N GLY A 21 -19.49 -0.11 -11.22
CA GLY A 21 -19.62 0.03 -9.77
C GLY A 21 -18.28 0.29 -9.07
N ILE A 22 -17.22 -0.40 -9.48
CA ILE A 22 -15.85 -0.18 -8.96
C ILE A 22 -15.36 1.21 -9.39
N GLU A 23 -15.57 1.62 -10.64
CA GLU A 23 -15.17 2.94 -11.12
C GLU A 23 -15.94 4.08 -10.44
N ALA A 24 -17.23 3.89 -10.16
CA ALA A 24 -18.03 4.84 -9.39
C ALA A 24 -17.50 4.98 -7.96
N TRP A 25 -17.16 3.86 -7.31
CA TRP A 25 -16.53 3.86 -5.99
C TRP A 25 -15.18 4.60 -6.00
N LYS A 26 -14.31 4.34 -6.99
CA LYS A 26 -13.02 5.04 -7.15
C LYS A 26 -13.23 6.55 -7.29
N ARG A 27 -14.18 6.98 -8.13
CA ARG A 27 -14.52 8.42 -8.30
C ARG A 27 -15.02 9.07 -7.01
N ALA A 28 -15.80 8.35 -6.21
CA ALA A 28 -16.32 8.86 -4.94
C ALA A 28 -15.24 8.94 -3.84
N LEU A 29 -14.31 7.98 -3.81
CA LEU A 29 -13.23 7.94 -2.81
C LEU A 29 -12.10 8.93 -3.10
N ALA A 30 -11.76 9.13 -4.37
CA ALA A 30 -10.68 10.00 -4.84
C ALA A 30 -10.58 11.36 -4.10
N PRO A 31 -11.65 12.19 -4.02
CA PRO A 31 -11.58 13.48 -3.33
C PRO A 31 -11.38 13.38 -1.81
N VAL A 32 -11.75 12.26 -1.17
CA VAL A 32 -11.59 12.06 0.28
C VAL A 32 -10.12 11.93 0.66
N ILE A 33 -9.32 11.32 -0.22
CA ILE A 33 -7.89 11.05 0.01
C ILE A 33 -6.97 11.93 -0.85
N GLY A 34 -7.51 12.91 -1.56
CA GLY A 34 -6.74 13.83 -2.41
C GLY A 34 -6.07 13.16 -3.63
N ALA A 35 -6.66 12.09 -4.17
CA ALA A 35 -6.14 11.35 -5.32
C ALA A 35 -6.99 11.58 -6.59
N MET A 36 -6.51 11.13 -7.75
CA MET A 36 -7.37 10.94 -8.93
C MET A 36 -7.96 9.52 -8.90
N ALA A 37 -9.14 9.33 -9.50
CA ALA A 37 -9.74 7.99 -9.59
C ALA A 37 -8.81 6.97 -10.29
N GLY A 38 -8.00 7.42 -11.26
CA GLY A 38 -6.99 6.61 -11.94
C GLY A 38 -5.84 6.13 -11.05
N ASP A 39 -5.61 6.79 -9.91
CA ASP A 39 -4.52 6.45 -8.97
C ASP A 39 -4.94 5.34 -7.97
N ILE A 40 -6.23 4.97 -7.94
CA ILE A 40 -6.78 4.02 -6.96
C ILE A 40 -6.81 2.62 -7.54
N CYS A 41 -6.07 1.71 -6.91
CA CYS A 41 -6.08 0.28 -7.23
C CYS A 41 -6.68 -0.52 -6.04
N PRO A 42 -7.97 -0.89 -6.06
CA PRO A 42 -8.61 -1.61 -4.95
C PRO A 42 -7.90 -2.93 -4.61
N GLN A 43 -7.75 -3.23 -3.31
CA GLN A 43 -7.09 -4.43 -2.82
C GLN A 43 -7.98 -5.16 -1.81
N THR A 44 -7.82 -6.47 -1.70
CA THR A 44 -8.58 -7.29 -0.75
C THR A 44 -8.23 -7.01 0.70
N ASN A 45 -7.00 -6.56 0.97
CA ASN A 45 -6.51 -6.13 2.29
C ASN A 45 -5.17 -5.39 2.15
N ILE A 46 -4.70 -4.83 3.27
CA ILE A 46 -3.43 -4.09 3.37
C ILE A 46 -2.23 -4.98 2.99
N SER A 47 -2.22 -6.26 3.41
CA SER A 47 -1.10 -7.18 3.08
C SER A 47 -0.95 -7.37 1.58
N SER A 48 -2.07 -7.53 0.86
CA SER A 48 -2.10 -7.69 -0.59
C SER A 48 -1.64 -6.42 -1.29
N ALA A 49 -2.03 -5.24 -0.77
CA ALA A 49 -1.59 -3.94 -1.27
C ALA A 49 -0.07 -3.77 -1.12
N LEU A 50 0.45 -3.94 0.11
CA LEU A 50 1.86 -3.79 0.41
C LEU A 50 2.73 -4.78 -0.35
N THR A 51 2.27 -6.02 -0.52
CA THR A 51 2.99 -7.03 -1.31
C THR A 51 3.14 -6.56 -2.76
N LYS A 52 2.06 -6.08 -3.39
CA LYS A 52 2.13 -5.58 -4.76
C LYS A 52 3.05 -4.37 -4.89
N ILE A 53 2.98 -3.42 -3.94
CA ILE A 53 3.88 -2.26 -3.92
C ILE A 53 5.34 -2.72 -3.82
N LEU A 54 5.65 -3.57 -2.84
CA LEU A 54 7.02 -4.04 -2.56
C LEU A 54 7.68 -4.68 -3.78
N PHE A 55 6.95 -5.57 -4.47
CA PHE A 55 7.48 -6.30 -5.63
C PHE A 55 7.35 -5.55 -6.96
N ALA A 56 6.65 -4.41 -7.01
CA ALA A 56 6.58 -3.54 -8.18
C ALA A 56 7.63 -2.42 -8.18
N LEU A 57 8.41 -2.26 -7.10
CA LEU A 57 9.42 -1.20 -7.00
C LEU A 57 10.52 -1.39 -8.07
N PRO A 58 10.80 -0.37 -8.91
CA PRO A 58 11.86 -0.46 -9.91
C PRO A 58 13.21 -0.59 -9.23
N GLU A 59 14.11 -1.40 -9.78
CA GLU A 59 15.46 -1.62 -9.24
C GLU A 59 16.25 -0.30 -9.14
N LYS A 60 16.86 -0.03 -7.98
CA LYS A 60 17.74 1.12 -7.76
C LYS A 60 19.02 0.64 -7.07
N LYS A 61 20.13 0.61 -7.82
CA LYS A 61 21.45 0.22 -7.29
C LYS A 61 21.84 1.09 -6.11
N GLY A 62 22.43 0.48 -5.09
CA GLY A 62 22.87 1.16 -3.87
C GLY A 62 21.75 1.53 -2.89
N ARG A 63 20.47 1.30 -3.23
CA ARG A 63 19.32 1.55 -2.35
C ARG A 63 18.60 0.27 -1.99
N THR A 64 18.90 -0.24 -0.80
CA THR A 64 18.42 -1.54 -0.31
C THR A 64 17.55 -1.42 0.93
N LYS A 65 17.60 -0.33 1.70
CA LYS A 65 16.87 -0.26 2.97
C LYS A 65 15.38 0.01 2.81
N ILE A 66 14.57 -0.71 3.56
CA ILE A 66 13.16 -0.40 3.82
C ILE A 66 13.08 0.08 5.26
N VAL A 67 12.81 1.36 5.46
CA VAL A 67 12.67 1.94 6.81
C VAL A 67 11.22 1.82 7.26
N LEU A 68 11.01 1.34 8.49
CA LEU A 68 9.71 1.19 9.14
C LEU A 68 9.89 1.32 10.66
N THR A 69 8.80 1.29 11.43
CA THR A 69 8.85 1.47 12.89
C THR A 69 8.34 0.25 13.62
N GLU A 70 8.72 0.11 14.90
CA GLU A 70 8.13 -0.90 15.79
C GLU A 70 6.65 -0.63 16.11
N ASP A 71 6.16 0.60 15.90
CA ASP A 71 4.76 0.99 16.14
C ASP A 71 3.85 0.65 14.95
N ASP A 72 4.42 0.32 13.78
CA ASP A 72 3.63 -0.08 12.62
C ASP A 72 2.87 -1.39 12.89
N PHE A 73 1.67 -1.50 12.32
CA PHE A 73 0.85 -2.69 12.50
C PHE A 73 1.62 -3.96 12.07
N PRO A 74 1.65 -5.05 12.87
CA PRO A 74 2.58 -6.16 12.68
C PRO A 74 2.61 -6.76 11.27
N THR A 75 1.46 -6.79 10.59
CA THR A 75 1.34 -7.27 9.21
C THR A 75 2.24 -6.51 8.23
N ALA A 76 2.44 -5.20 8.41
CA ALA A 76 3.35 -4.43 7.57
C ALA A 76 4.79 -4.95 7.68
N GLY A 77 5.27 -5.18 8.92
CA GLY A 77 6.58 -5.76 9.18
C GLY A 77 6.76 -7.13 8.53
N PHE A 78 5.77 -8.03 8.64
CA PHE A 78 5.83 -9.36 8.02
C PHE A 78 5.91 -9.31 6.49
N VAL A 79 5.16 -8.41 5.84
CA VAL A 79 5.18 -8.24 4.38
C VAL A 79 6.50 -7.63 3.94
N LEU A 80 6.93 -6.54 4.58
CA LEU A 80 8.16 -5.83 4.21
C LEU A 80 9.42 -6.67 4.48
N ALA A 81 9.38 -7.58 5.46
CA ALA A 81 10.42 -8.59 5.66
C ALA A 81 10.65 -9.50 4.44
N GLN A 82 9.64 -9.71 3.59
CA GLN A 82 9.80 -10.45 2.34
C GLN A 82 10.68 -9.72 1.32
N GLY A 83 10.96 -8.43 1.52
CA GLY A 83 11.86 -7.63 0.70
C GLY A 83 13.28 -8.22 0.63
N ARG A 84 13.70 -8.99 1.64
CA ARG A 84 14.98 -9.72 1.63
C ARG A 84 15.14 -10.63 0.42
N ARG A 85 14.04 -11.15 -0.12
CA ARG A 85 14.03 -12.00 -1.34
C ARG A 85 14.43 -11.25 -2.61
N ILE A 86 14.31 -9.93 -2.62
CA ILE A 86 14.67 -9.05 -3.75
C ILE A 86 15.81 -8.09 -3.37
N GLY A 87 16.62 -8.47 -2.38
CA GLY A 87 17.80 -7.71 -1.95
C GLY A 87 17.49 -6.44 -1.17
N LEU A 88 16.29 -6.31 -0.59
CA LEU A 88 15.93 -5.20 0.28
C LEU A 88 16.02 -5.61 1.76
N GLU A 89 16.48 -4.69 2.60
CA GLU A 89 16.72 -4.91 4.03
C GLU A 89 15.78 -4.06 4.89
N PRO A 90 14.84 -4.65 5.65
CA PRO A 90 14.02 -3.91 6.61
C PRO A 90 14.85 -3.38 7.79
N VAL A 91 14.67 -2.10 8.13
CA VAL A 91 15.29 -1.41 9.25
C VAL A 91 14.20 -0.81 10.12
N PHE A 92 14.03 -1.37 11.31
CA PHE A 92 13.06 -0.91 12.30
C PHE A 92 13.66 0.23 13.14
N ILE A 93 12.99 1.38 13.14
CA ILE A 93 13.20 2.43 14.12
C ILE A 93 12.40 2.07 15.37
N LYS A 94 13.01 2.31 16.53
CA LYS A 94 12.35 2.10 17.82
C LYS A 94 11.04 2.88 17.88
N GLY A 95 10.01 2.26 18.45
CA GLY A 95 8.69 2.89 18.65
C GLY A 95 8.69 4.00 19.71
N GLY A 96 7.63 4.80 19.72
CA GLY A 96 7.31 5.78 20.77
C GLY A 96 7.25 7.22 20.29
N ALA A 97 6.79 8.11 21.18
CA ALA A 97 6.41 9.49 20.88
C ALA A 97 7.47 10.36 20.15
N HIS A 98 8.76 10.04 20.28
CA HIS A 98 9.83 10.71 19.54
C HIS A 98 9.69 10.64 18.02
N LEU A 99 8.95 9.67 17.47
CA LEU A 99 8.70 9.55 16.03
C LEU A 99 7.87 10.70 15.46
N ALA A 100 7.20 11.50 16.31
CA ALA A 100 6.53 12.74 15.91
C ALA A 100 7.53 13.86 15.52
N ASP A 101 8.80 13.74 15.93
CA ASP A 101 9.88 14.62 15.51
C ASP A 101 10.54 14.05 14.24
N PRO A 102 10.50 14.76 13.10
CA PRO A 102 11.18 14.35 11.87
C PRO A 102 12.68 14.07 12.06
N ASP A 103 13.33 14.72 13.03
CA ASP A 103 14.75 14.49 13.32
C ASP A 103 15.03 13.10 13.90
N ALA A 104 14.06 12.47 14.55
CA ALA A 104 14.18 11.09 15.02
C ALA A 104 14.43 10.10 13.88
N TRP A 105 14.01 10.45 12.66
CA TRP A 105 14.14 9.60 11.48
C TRP A 105 15.45 9.83 10.71
N ARG A 106 16.15 10.94 10.97
CA ARG A 106 17.33 11.40 10.20
C ARG A 106 18.41 10.33 10.08
N ARG A 107 18.61 9.51 11.13
CA ARG A 107 19.59 8.41 11.12
C ARG A 107 19.20 7.27 10.18
N ALA A 108 17.91 7.04 9.98
CA ALA A 108 17.41 6.00 9.08
C ALA A 108 17.42 6.45 7.62
N PHE A 109 17.30 7.77 7.35
CA PHE A 109 17.36 8.39 6.02
C PHE A 109 18.79 8.56 5.48
N ALA A 110 19.58 7.48 5.46
CA ALA A 110 20.86 7.44 4.75
C ALA A 110 20.66 7.30 3.22
N ASP A 111 21.74 7.49 2.44
CA ASP A 111 21.68 7.50 0.96
C ASP A 111 21.22 6.18 0.32
N ASP A 112 21.16 5.10 1.11
CA ASP A 112 20.80 3.74 0.72
C ASP A 112 19.34 3.36 0.99
N VAL A 113 18.48 4.33 1.36
CA VAL A 113 17.04 4.09 1.54
C VAL A 113 16.31 3.93 0.21
N ARG A 114 15.57 2.83 0.09
CA ARG A 114 14.73 2.49 -1.06
C ARG A 114 13.26 2.84 -0.86
N LEU A 115 12.74 2.56 0.34
CA LEU A 115 11.35 2.71 0.72
C LEU A 115 11.29 3.14 2.18
N VAL A 116 10.36 4.03 2.51
CA VAL A 116 9.96 4.29 3.89
C VAL A 116 8.48 3.96 4.01
N HIS A 117 8.15 3.13 5.00
CA HIS A 117 6.78 2.84 5.41
C HIS A 117 6.50 3.59 6.71
N VAL A 118 5.43 4.39 6.70
CA VAL A 118 4.96 5.15 7.85
C VAL A 118 3.44 5.06 7.84
N THR A 119 2.86 4.84 9.02
CA THR A 119 1.42 4.85 9.25
C THR A 119 0.96 6.25 9.75
N HIS A 120 -0.27 6.63 9.43
CA HIS A 120 -0.86 7.93 9.81
C HIS A 120 -1.25 8.01 11.29
#